data_AF-A0A5C6D1E1-F1
#
_entry.id   AF-A0A5C6D1E1-F1
#
_cell.length_a   1.000
_cell.length_b   1.000
_cell.length_c   1.000
_cell.angle_alpha   90.00
_cell.angle_beta   90.00
_cell.angle_gamma   90.00
#
_symmetry.space_group_name_H-M   'P 1'
#
loop_
_entity.id
_entity.type
_entity.pdbx_description
1 polymer ?
#
loop_
_entity_poly.entity_id
_entity_poly.type
_entity_poly.pdbx_seq_one_letter_code
_entity_poly.pdbx_strand_id
1 'polypeptide(L)'
;MQVRFSFFNSSQFSWFALLAAVTFAYPAINCIAQELRIETDIFAEDEEEPLSRTVTLFDSNTVFDFTENPPAVAVFRPPSPSHEGQFILLDLQSEKRTEVSTQRITGLIDKLVRWARDQKDPLLKFCADPQFEESFDASTGMLSLTSEMWNYHVATVPADDPTTLKRYREFTDWYTRLNTMMHSTPPPGPRLELNKALEKHGVVPVEIRRTVDSSGSTLRAVHLFTWRLSREDRARLEEVRRHLATFEKVDNAKFIAQRFESELVRGQSE
;
A
#
# COMPACT_ATOMS: atom_id res chain seq x y z
N MET A 1 73.92 68.54 20.68
CA MET A 1 73.35 69.89 20.51
C MET A 1 71.85 69.73 20.38
N GLN A 2 71.07 70.31 21.31
CA GLN A 2 69.66 70.74 21.25
C GLN A 2 68.63 69.87 20.46
N VAL A 3 67.47 69.38 20.95
CA VAL A 3 66.41 69.78 21.91
C VAL A 3 65.07 69.56 21.18
N ARG A 4 64.11 68.87 21.85
CA ARG A 4 62.61 68.94 21.69
C ARG A 4 61.98 68.32 20.43
N PHE A 5 60.71 67.89 20.38
CA PHE A 5 59.58 67.53 21.29
C PHE A 5 58.50 66.89 20.38
N SER A 6 57.46 66.28 21.00
CA SER A 6 56.09 66.09 20.45
C SER A 6 55.86 64.96 19.45
N PHE A 7 54.74 64.25 19.34
CA PHE A 7 53.51 63.97 20.12
C PHE A 7 52.63 63.09 19.18
N PHE A 8 51.80 62.17 19.70
CA PHE A 8 50.56 61.62 19.08
C PHE A 8 50.71 60.81 17.75
N ASN A 9 49.93 59.80 17.37
CA ASN A 9 48.82 59.03 17.94
C ASN A 9 48.65 57.73 17.10
N SER A 10 48.08 56.70 17.72
CA SER A 10 47.14 55.69 17.18
C SER A 10 47.18 55.27 15.70
N SER A 11 47.39 53.98 15.45
CA SER A 11 46.56 53.25 14.46
C SER A 11 46.30 51.82 14.96
N GLN A 12 45.03 51.48 14.90
CA GLN A 12 44.41 50.32 15.52
C GLN A 12 44.64 49.05 14.70
N PHE A 13 44.92 47.95 15.39
CA PHE A 13 44.88 46.59 14.89
C PHE A 13 43.44 46.22 14.49
N SER A 14 43.20 45.94 13.21
CA SER A 14 41.97 45.30 12.74
C SER A 14 42.23 43.81 12.51
N TRP A 15 41.69 42.97 13.39
CA TRP A 15 41.55 41.53 13.19
C TRP A 15 40.38 41.27 12.23
N PHE A 16 40.66 40.71 11.05
CA PHE A 16 39.64 40.04 10.24
C PHE A 16 39.89 38.54 10.31
N ALA A 17 39.10 37.84 11.13
CA ALA A 17 39.00 36.39 11.14
C ALA A 17 38.06 35.97 10.00
N LEU A 18 38.61 35.34 8.96
CA LEU A 18 37.87 34.80 7.82
C LEU A 18 37.44 33.37 8.17
N LEU A 19 36.20 33.22 8.65
CA LEU A 19 35.59 31.93 8.94
C LEU A 19 35.11 31.32 7.60
N ALA A 20 35.92 30.46 6.99
CA ALA A 20 35.52 29.68 5.83
C ALA A 20 34.57 28.56 6.27
N ALA A 21 33.27 28.75 6.05
CA ALA A 21 32.27 27.70 6.22
C ALA A 21 32.47 26.64 5.14
N VAL A 22 33.07 25.51 5.50
CA VAL A 22 33.12 24.31 4.67
C VAL A 22 31.74 23.65 4.72
N THR A 23 30.90 23.94 3.73
CA THR A 23 29.67 23.21 3.48
C THR A 23 30.01 21.83 2.92
N PHE A 24 29.99 20.81 3.77
CA PHE A 24 29.97 19.42 3.32
C PHE A 24 28.65 19.16 2.58
N ALA A 25 28.68 19.27 1.25
CA ALA A 25 27.63 18.74 0.40
C ALA A 25 27.69 17.21 0.49
N TYR A 26 26.90 16.63 1.40
CA TYR A 26 26.64 15.20 1.39
C TYR A 26 25.92 14.86 0.07
N PRO A 27 26.45 13.95 -0.76
CA PRO A 27 25.69 13.48 -1.91
C PRO A 27 24.43 12.83 -1.36
N ALA A 28 23.26 13.34 -1.77
CA ALA A 28 22.02 12.63 -1.56
C ALA A 28 22.16 11.28 -2.25
N ILE A 29 22.28 10.21 -1.45
CA ILE A 29 22.13 8.85 -1.96
C ILE A 29 20.70 8.81 -2.47
N ASN A 30 20.54 8.90 -3.79
CA ASN A 30 19.28 8.57 -4.44
C ASN A 30 19.05 7.09 -4.15
N CYS A 31 18.30 6.81 -3.08
CA CYS A 31 17.78 5.48 -2.82
C CYS A 31 16.87 5.17 -4.00
N ILE A 32 17.40 4.41 -4.98
CA ILE A 32 16.58 3.84 -6.03
C ILE A 32 15.58 2.96 -5.31
N ALA A 33 14.31 3.35 -5.32
CA ALA A 33 13.28 2.57 -4.68
C ALA A 33 13.28 1.16 -5.28
N GLN A 34 13.47 0.15 -4.43
CA GLN A 34 13.68 -1.22 -4.86
C GLN A 34 12.47 -1.71 -5.66
N GLU A 35 12.75 -2.37 -6.79
CA GLU A 35 11.75 -3.06 -7.58
C GLU A 35 11.22 -4.29 -6.82
N LEU A 36 9.93 -4.56 -6.93
CA LEU A 36 9.30 -5.75 -6.33
C LEU A 36 8.12 -6.21 -7.19
N ARG A 37 8.04 -7.52 -7.44
CA ARG A 37 6.88 -8.21 -8.00
C ARG A 37 6.30 -9.13 -6.94
N ILE A 38 4.98 -9.12 -6.83
CA ILE A 38 4.22 -10.05 -5.99
C ILE A 38 3.18 -10.71 -6.88
N GLU A 39 3.17 -12.02 -6.96
CA GLU A 39 2.04 -12.77 -7.50
C GLU A 39 1.18 -13.22 -6.34
N THR A 40 -0.14 -13.06 -6.45
CA THR A 40 -1.08 -13.46 -5.40
C THR A 40 -2.19 -14.31 -6.00
N ASP A 41 -2.33 -15.52 -5.47
CA ASP A 41 -3.45 -16.41 -5.75
C ASP A 41 -4.34 -16.50 -4.52
N ILE A 42 -5.66 -16.36 -4.70
CA ILE A 42 -6.66 -16.47 -3.65
C ILE A 42 -7.55 -17.67 -3.93
N PHE A 43 -7.69 -18.55 -2.95
CA PHE A 43 -8.49 -19.78 -3.01
C PHE A 43 -9.63 -19.68 -1.98
N ALA A 44 -10.81 -20.17 -2.35
CA ALA A 44 -11.88 -20.43 -1.39
C ALA A 44 -11.74 -21.84 -0.81
N GLU A 45 -11.97 -21.93 0.49
CA GLU A 45 -12.05 -23.22 1.19
C GLU A 45 -10.83 -24.10 0.86
N ASP A 46 -11.08 -25.30 0.34
CA ASP A 46 -10.07 -26.27 -0.07
C ASP A 46 -10.00 -26.43 -1.60
N GLU A 47 -10.44 -25.42 -2.37
CA GLU A 47 -10.36 -25.46 -3.84
C GLU A 47 -8.90 -25.42 -4.34
N GLU A 48 -8.64 -26.20 -5.39
CA GLU A 48 -7.32 -26.24 -6.06
C GLU A 48 -7.13 -25.08 -7.05
N GLU A 49 -8.22 -24.60 -7.66
CA GLU A 49 -8.18 -23.45 -8.56
C GLU A 49 -8.40 -22.15 -7.77
N PRO A 50 -7.63 -21.08 -8.04
CA PRO A 50 -7.81 -19.81 -7.36
C PRO A 50 -9.04 -19.08 -7.90
N LEU A 51 -9.85 -18.55 -6.98
CA LEU A 51 -10.93 -17.61 -7.25
C LEU A 51 -10.44 -16.33 -7.93
N SER A 52 -9.22 -15.90 -7.60
CA SER A 52 -8.61 -14.74 -8.24
C SER A 52 -7.09 -14.81 -8.22
N ARG A 53 -6.50 -14.21 -9.26
CA ARG A 53 -5.07 -14.03 -9.39
C ARG A 53 -4.77 -12.55 -9.61
N THR A 54 -3.74 -12.04 -8.93
CA THR A 54 -3.21 -10.70 -9.17
C THR A 54 -1.69 -10.70 -9.29
N VAL A 55 -1.20 -9.70 -10.01
CA VAL A 55 0.22 -9.37 -10.07
C VAL A 55 0.38 -7.93 -9.57
N THR A 56 1.12 -7.73 -8.49
CA THR A 56 1.45 -6.41 -7.98
C THR A 56 2.89 -6.06 -8.32
N LEU A 57 3.10 -4.95 -9.03
CA LEU A 57 4.41 -4.44 -9.42
C LEU A 57 4.70 -3.12 -8.70
N PHE A 58 5.82 -3.08 -7.99
CA PHE A 58 6.38 -1.89 -7.37
C PHE A 58 7.48 -1.35 -8.28
N ASP A 59 7.24 -0.18 -8.86
CA ASP A 59 8.21 0.52 -9.69
C ASP A 59 8.39 1.95 -9.18
N SER A 60 9.63 2.27 -8.80
CA SER A 60 9.97 3.58 -8.23
C SER A 60 9.04 3.93 -7.05
N ASN A 61 8.24 5.00 -7.14
CA ASN A 61 7.27 5.38 -6.10
C ASN A 61 5.81 5.13 -6.55
N THR A 62 5.57 4.13 -7.39
CA THR A 62 4.22 3.78 -7.86
C THR A 62 4.02 2.28 -7.78
N VAL A 63 2.82 1.87 -7.37
CA VAL A 63 2.44 0.46 -7.31
C VAL A 63 1.33 0.21 -8.31
N PHE A 64 1.44 -0.88 -9.05
CA PHE A 64 0.49 -1.29 -10.08
C PHE A 64 -0.03 -2.68 -9.72
N ASP A 65 -1.31 -2.80 -9.39
CA ASP A 65 -1.96 -4.08 -9.14
C ASP A 65 -2.81 -4.47 -10.33
N PHE A 66 -2.46 -5.60 -10.96
CA PHE A 66 -3.12 -6.14 -12.13
C PHE A 66 -4.06 -7.26 -11.71
N THR A 67 -5.32 -7.18 -12.12
CA THR A 67 -6.33 -8.23 -11.94
C THR A 67 -6.73 -8.76 -13.32
N GLU A 68 -6.85 -10.07 -13.48
CA GLU A 68 -7.10 -10.68 -14.79
C GLU A 68 -8.59 -10.76 -15.14
N ASN A 69 -9.46 -11.01 -14.16
CA ASN A 69 -10.88 -11.30 -14.38
C ASN A 69 -11.79 -10.52 -13.42
N PRO A 70 -12.44 -9.43 -13.88
CA PRO A 70 -12.24 -8.75 -15.17
C PRO A 70 -10.87 -8.03 -15.24
N PRO A 71 -10.34 -7.80 -16.46
CA PRO A 71 -9.03 -7.19 -16.64
C PRO A 71 -9.04 -5.73 -16.19
N ALA A 72 -8.32 -5.44 -15.10
CA ALA A 72 -8.27 -4.14 -14.49
C ALA A 72 -6.90 -3.85 -13.88
N VAL A 73 -6.58 -2.58 -13.71
CA VAL A 73 -5.34 -2.15 -13.05
C VAL A 73 -5.64 -1.07 -12.02
N ALA A 74 -5.19 -1.28 -10.78
CA ALA A 74 -5.17 -0.25 -9.76
C ALA A 74 -3.76 0.33 -9.66
N VAL A 75 -3.60 1.62 -9.93
CA VAL A 75 -2.33 2.35 -9.83
C VAL A 75 -2.34 3.20 -8.58
N PHE A 76 -1.51 2.84 -7.60
CA PHE A 76 -1.34 3.61 -6.37
C PHE A 76 -0.15 4.56 -6.47
N ARG A 77 -0.40 5.85 -6.24
CA ARG A 77 0.63 6.87 -6.04
C ARG A 77 0.54 7.34 -4.58
N PRO A 78 1.50 6.99 -3.71
CA PRO A 78 1.51 7.42 -2.33
C PRO A 78 1.64 8.94 -2.23
N PRO A 79 1.18 9.56 -1.13
CA PRO A 79 1.31 11.00 -0.95
C PRO A 79 2.78 11.43 -0.96
N SER A 80 3.04 12.61 -1.50
CA SER A 80 4.35 13.27 -1.44
C SER A 80 4.18 14.73 -1.00
N PRO A 81 5.27 15.46 -0.68
CA PRO A 81 5.16 16.90 -0.40
C PRO A 81 4.51 17.72 -1.52
N SER A 82 4.47 17.17 -2.75
CA SER A 82 3.98 17.87 -3.94
C SER A 82 2.56 17.49 -4.37
N HIS A 83 2.01 16.37 -3.87
CA HIS A 83 0.67 15.91 -4.24
C HIS A 83 0.07 15.00 -3.16
N GLU A 84 -1.26 15.00 -3.09
CA GLU A 84 -1.98 14.03 -2.27
C GLU A 84 -1.80 12.60 -2.80
N GLY A 85 -2.04 11.62 -1.92
CA GLY A 85 -2.06 10.21 -2.32
C GLY A 85 -3.31 9.90 -3.13
N GLN A 86 -3.20 9.01 -4.12
CA GLN A 86 -4.35 8.63 -4.94
C GLN A 86 -4.21 7.23 -5.53
N PHE A 87 -5.37 6.65 -5.84
CA PHE A 87 -5.50 5.55 -6.78
C PHE A 87 -6.00 6.05 -8.12
N ILE A 88 -5.49 5.45 -9.19
CA ILE A 88 -6.05 5.54 -10.54
C ILE A 88 -6.50 4.13 -10.90
N LEU A 89 -7.79 3.95 -11.14
CA LEU A 89 -8.36 2.66 -11.51
C LEU A 89 -8.56 2.65 -13.02
N LEU A 90 -8.06 1.61 -13.67
CA LEU A 90 -8.23 1.36 -15.10
C LEU A 90 -9.13 0.14 -15.28
N ASP A 91 -10.16 0.29 -16.09
CA ASP A 91 -10.91 -0.82 -16.65
C ASP A 91 -10.42 -1.03 -18.08
N LEU A 92 -9.69 -2.12 -18.31
CA LEU A 92 -9.06 -2.40 -19.60
C LEU A 92 -10.09 -2.84 -20.66
N GLN A 93 -11.26 -3.31 -20.24
CA GLN A 93 -12.31 -3.75 -21.16
C GLN A 93 -13.11 -2.56 -21.69
N SER A 94 -13.43 -1.59 -20.84
CA SER A 94 -14.21 -0.41 -21.24
C SER A 94 -13.35 0.81 -21.60
N GLU A 95 -12.03 0.68 -21.57
CA GLU A 95 -11.03 1.72 -21.84
C GLU A 95 -11.25 3.01 -21.05
N LYS A 96 -11.69 2.85 -19.79
CA LYS A 96 -12.01 3.95 -18.89
C LYS A 96 -11.09 3.98 -17.69
N ARG A 97 -10.95 5.18 -17.14
CA ARG A 97 -10.23 5.40 -15.90
C ARG A 97 -10.97 6.32 -14.95
N THR A 98 -10.75 6.12 -13.66
CA THR A 98 -11.18 7.05 -12.63
C THR A 98 -10.08 7.24 -11.59
N GLU A 99 -10.17 8.31 -10.82
CA GLU A 99 -9.17 8.67 -9.80
C GLU A 99 -9.85 8.81 -8.45
N VAL A 100 -9.27 8.25 -7.40
CA VAL A 100 -9.78 8.31 -6.03
C VAL A 100 -8.65 8.77 -5.10
N SER A 101 -8.82 9.92 -4.45
CA SER A 101 -7.83 10.41 -3.48
C SER A 101 -7.87 9.58 -2.20
N THR A 102 -6.72 9.45 -1.54
CA THR A 102 -6.62 8.80 -0.23
C THR A 102 -7.46 9.52 0.82
N GLN A 103 -7.61 10.85 0.73
CA GLN A 103 -8.49 11.63 1.60
C GLN A 103 -9.96 11.19 1.47
N ARG A 104 -10.44 10.97 0.24
CA ARG A 104 -11.80 10.48 -0.01
C ARG A 104 -11.99 9.08 0.56
N ILE A 105 -11.01 8.20 0.38
CA ILE A 105 -11.02 6.84 0.94
C ILE A 105 -11.13 6.90 2.46
N THR A 106 -10.24 7.67 3.12
CA THR A 106 -10.26 7.85 4.58
C THR A 106 -11.63 8.34 5.06
N GLY A 107 -12.17 9.39 4.46
CA GLY A 107 -13.46 9.95 4.87
C GLY A 107 -14.63 8.99 4.75
N LEU A 108 -14.59 8.04 3.80
CA LEU A 108 -15.59 6.98 3.66
C LEU A 108 -15.38 5.87 4.69
N ILE A 109 -14.14 5.39 4.86
CA ILE A 109 -13.82 4.36 5.84
C ILE A 109 -14.13 4.82 7.27
N ASP A 110 -13.85 6.07 7.62
CA ASP A 110 -14.17 6.63 8.94
C ASP A 110 -15.69 6.66 9.22
N LYS A 111 -16.50 6.88 8.18
CA LYS A 111 -17.97 6.80 8.29
C LYS A 111 -18.42 5.35 8.45
N LEU A 112 -17.85 4.44 7.65
CA LEU A 112 -18.16 3.02 7.70
C LEU A 112 -17.82 2.40 9.07
N VAL A 113 -16.63 2.68 9.60
CA VAL A 113 -16.18 2.20 10.92
C VAL A 113 -17.10 2.72 12.02
N ARG A 114 -17.46 4.02 12.00
CA ARG A 114 -18.42 4.58 12.98
C ARG A 114 -19.77 3.90 12.91
N TRP A 115 -20.33 3.75 11.70
CA TRP A 115 -21.60 3.05 11.49
C TRP A 115 -21.55 1.61 12.01
N ALA A 116 -20.46 0.90 11.74
CA ALA A 116 -20.26 -0.50 12.11
C ALA A 116 -20.19 -0.72 13.64
N ARG A 117 -19.59 0.23 14.38
CA ARG A 117 -19.57 0.20 15.86
C ARG A 117 -20.96 0.23 16.48
N ASP A 118 -21.88 0.95 15.84
CA ASP A 118 -23.26 1.11 16.32
C ASP A 118 -24.19 -0.04 15.89
N GLN A 119 -23.70 -1.00 15.08
CA GLN A 119 -24.51 -2.12 14.62
C GLN A 119 -24.75 -3.17 15.71
N LYS A 120 -25.82 -3.96 15.56
CA LYS A 120 -26.08 -5.11 16.44
C LYS A 120 -25.26 -6.33 16.08
N ASP A 121 -24.85 -6.45 14.82
CA ASP A 121 -24.04 -7.55 14.32
C ASP A 121 -22.65 -7.56 15.00
N PRO A 122 -22.32 -8.61 15.76
CA PRO A 122 -21.01 -8.74 16.43
C PRO A 122 -19.83 -8.70 15.48
N LEU A 123 -19.96 -9.29 14.28
CA LEU A 123 -18.89 -9.33 13.29
C LEU A 123 -18.58 -7.92 12.77
N LEU A 124 -19.61 -7.12 12.47
CA LEU A 124 -19.42 -5.74 12.03
C LEU A 124 -18.76 -4.88 13.11
N LYS A 125 -19.16 -5.05 14.37
CA LYS A 125 -18.52 -4.39 15.52
C LYS A 125 -17.06 -4.76 15.65
N PHE A 126 -16.75 -6.06 15.55
CA PHE A 126 -15.38 -6.55 15.57
C PHE A 126 -14.55 -5.96 14.44
N CYS A 127 -15.06 -5.96 13.20
CA CYS A 127 -14.33 -5.38 12.08
C CYS A 127 -14.04 -3.88 12.24
N ALA A 128 -14.85 -3.16 13.02
CA ALA A 128 -14.69 -1.74 13.28
C ALA A 128 -13.65 -1.40 14.37
N ASP A 129 -13.35 -2.35 15.26
CA ASP A 129 -12.35 -2.24 16.32
C ASP A 129 -11.84 -3.63 16.74
N PRO A 130 -11.06 -4.31 15.89
CA PRO A 130 -10.70 -5.69 16.10
C PRO A 130 -9.68 -5.82 17.24
N GLN A 131 -9.93 -6.75 18.14
CA GLN A 131 -8.99 -7.13 19.19
C GLN A 131 -8.59 -8.59 18.96
N PHE A 132 -7.30 -8.81 18.66
CA PHE A 132 -6.74 -10.13 18.42
C PHE A 132 -5.79 -10.52 19.53
N GLU A 133 -5.74 -11.81 19.84
CA GLU A 133 -4.59 -12.43 20.47
C GLU A 133 -3.53 -12.68 19.39
N GLU A 134 -2.36 -12.05 19.53
CA GLU A 134 -1.26 -12.16 18.59
C GLU A 134 -0.19 -13.12 19.12
N SER A 135 0.28 -14.05 18.30
CA SER A 135 1.46 -14.88 18.57
C SER A 135 2.36 -14.97 17.34
N PHE A 136 3.67 -14.94 17.55
CA PHE A 136 4.66 -15.08 16.48
C PHE A 136 5.79 -16.00 16.93
N ASP A 137 6.01 -17.06 16.17
CA ASP A 137 7.14 -17.97 16.34
C ASP A 137 8.21 -17.65 15.31
N ALA A 138 9.26 -16.94 15.76
CA ALA A 138 10.38 -16.54 14.91
C ALA A 138 11.20 -17.73 14.37
N SER A 139 11.12 -18.91 14.98
CA SER A 139 11.86 -20.09 14.53
C SER A 139 11.19 -20.78 13.34
N THR A 140 9.86 -20.73 13.27
CA THR A 140 9.07 -21.31 12.18
C THR A 140 8.56 -20.26 11.18
N GLY A 141 8.58 -18.98 11.55
CA GLY A 141 8.02 -17.89 10.75
C GLY A 141 6.48 -17.86 10.78
N MET A 142 5.86 -18.50 11.77
CA MET A 142 4.40 -18.56 11.87
C MET A 142 3.85 -17.41 12.72
N LEU A 143 2.97 -16.61 12.12
CA LEU A 143 2.20 -15.55 12.76
C LEU A 143 0.73 -15.97 12.88
N SER A 144 0.15 -15.81 14.06
CA SER A 144 -1.30 -16.01 14.28
C SER A 144 -1.93 -14.79 14.94
N LEU A 145 -3.08 -14.37 14.42
CA LEU A 145 -3.96 -13.37 15.04
C LEU A 145 -5.33 -14.03 15.20
N THR A 146 -5.73 -14.31 16.45
CA THR A 146 -6.93 -15.10 16.74
C THR A 146 -7.95 -14.32 17.56
N SER A 147 -9.23 -14.60 17.32
CA SER A 147 -10.36 -14.13 18.12
C SER A 147 -11.54 -15.12 17.99
N GLU A 148 -12.61 -14.93 18.76
CA GLU A 148 -13.82 -15.76 18.67
C GLU A 148 -14.57 -15.64 17.33
N MET A 149 -14.21 -14.68 16.47
CA MET A 149 -14.96 -14.38 15.24
C MET A 149 -14.10 -14.42 13.99
N TRP A 150 -12.80 -14.19 14.11
CA TRP A 150 -11.90 -13.99 12.99
C TRP A 150 -10.52 -14.50 13.34
N ASN A 151 -9.94 -15.30 12.46
CA ASN A 151 -8.64 -15.92 12.68
C ASN A 151 -7.77 -15.75 11.45
N TYR A 152 -6.50 -15.39 11.66
CA TYR A 152 -5.46 -15.44 10.66
C TYR A 152 -4.37 -16.40 11.12
N HIS A 153 -3.98 -17.31 10.24
CA HIS A 153 -2.76 -18.11 10.35
C HIS A 153 -1.89 -17.83 9.14
N VAL A 154 -0.66 -17.41 9.39
CA VAL A 154 0.19 -16.81 8.35
C VAL A 154 1.56 -17.45 8.39
N ALA A 155 1.96 -18.06 7.28
CA ALA A 155 3.35 -18.42 7.05
C ALA A 155 4.06 -17.19 6.49
N THR A 156 5.21 -16.85 7.10
CA THR A 156 5.94 -15.64 6.75
C THR A 156 7.41 -15.92 6.46
N VAL A 157 8.03 -14.99 5.76
CA VAL A 157 9.48 -14.93 5.59
C VAL A 157 9.99 -13.55 5.99
N PRO A 158 11.25 -13.41 6.43
CA PRO A 158 11.85 -12.10 6.68
C PRO A 158 11.75 -11.22 5.43
N ALA A 159 11.46 -9.94 5.61
CA ALA A 159 11.55 -8.99 4.53
C ALA A 159 13.03 -8.73 4.18
N ASP A 160 13.37 -8.67 2.90
CA ASP A 160 14.74 -8.41 2.43
C ASP A 160 15.26 -7.04 2.87
N ASP A 161 14.38 -6.03 2.91
CA ASP A 161 14.71 -4.66 3.26
C ASP A 161 13.55 -3.95 3.99
N PRO A 162 13.81 -3.23 5.11
CA PRO A 162 12.80 -2.48 5.85
C PRO A 162 12.09 -1.38 5.03
N THR A 163 12.77 -0.75 4.07
CA THR A 163 12.16 0.28 3.21
C THR A 163 11.13 -0.35 2.29
N THR A 164 11.44 -1.52 1.73
CA THR A 164 10.50 -2.28 0.91
C THR A 164 9.33 -2.80 1.72
N LEU A 165 9.56 -3.28 2.96
CA LEU A 165 8.48 -3.65 3.87
C LEU A 165 7.53 -2.49 4.16
N LYS A 166 8.07 -1.29 4.43
CA LYS A 166 7.26 -0.09 4.65
C LYS A 166 6.40 0.26 3.43
N ARG A 167 6.97 0.17 2.22
CA ARG A 167 6.23 0.41 0.96
C ARG A 167 5.14 -0.64 0.73
N TYR A 168 5.45 -1.91 0.97
CA TYR A 168 4.48 -3.01 0.90
C TYR A 168 3.32 -2.80 1.87
N ARG A 169 3.63 -2.45 3.12
CA ARG A 169 2.66 -2.10 4.15
C ARG A 169 1.79 -0.92 3.73
N GLU A 170 2.39 0.19 3.30
CA GLU A 170 1.65 1.38 2.88
C GLU A 170 0.67 1.05 1.75
N PHE A 171 1.13 0.35 0.71
CA PHE A 171 0.27 -0.09 -0.38
C PHE A 171 -0.86 -1.00 0.10
N THR A 172 -0.55 -2.09 0.81
CA THR A 172 -1.57 -3.06 1.23
C THR A 172 -2.61 -2.47 2.17
N ASP A 173 -2.22 -1.48 2.99
CA ASP A 173 -3.14 -0.72 3.83
C ASP A 173 -4.10 0.13 3.02
N TRP A 174 -3.59 0.87 2.04
CA TRP A 174 -4.42 1.69 1.16
C TRP A 174 -5.29 0.85 0.25
N TYR A 175 -4.76 -0.26 -0.24
CA TYR A 175 -5.48 -1.19 -1.11
C TYR A 175 -6.59 -1.92 -0.36
N THR A 176 -6.36 -2.31 0.90
CA THR A 176 -7.42 -2.85 1.78
C THR A 176 -8.58 -1.86 1.91
N ARG A 177 -8.28 -0.58 2.18
CA ARG A 177 -9.30 0.47 2.31
C ARG A 177 -10.02 0.74 0.99
N LEU A 178 -9.30 0.74 -0.13
CA LEU A 178 -9.88 0.86 -1.46
C LEU A 178 -10.85 -0.30 -1.73
N ASN A 179 -10.43 -1.54 -1.47
CA ASN A 179 -11.26 -2.73 -1.70
C ASN A 179 -12.53 -2.70 -0.85
N THR A 180 -12.47 -2.23 0.40
CA THR A 180 -13.67 -2.01 1.22
C THR A 180 -14.60 -0.92 0.69
N MET A 181 -14.07 0.07 -0.03
CA MET A 181 -14.91 1.07 -0.69
C MET A 181 -15.54 0.53 -1.97
N MET A 182 -14.79 -0.27 -2.74
CA MET A 182 -15.21 -0.80 -4.04
C MET A 182 -16.18 -1.97 -3.91
N HIS A 183 -16.00 -2.79 -2.88
CA HIS A 183 -16.80 -3.97 -2.61
C HIS A 183 -17.55 -3.79 -1.30
N SER A 184 -18.76 -4.35 -1.20
CA SER A 184 -19.56 -4.31 0.04
C SER A 184 -19.02 -5.27 1.11
N THR A 185 -17.73 -5.18 1.42
CA THR A 185 -17.08 -5.99 2.46
C THR A 185 -17.22 -5.31 3.83
N PRO A 186 -17.07 -6.06 4.93
CA PRO A 186 -16.95 -5.48 6.27
C PRO A 186 -15.83 -4.42 6.38
N PRO A 187 -15.85 -3.58 7.42
CA PRO A 187 -14.78 -2.61 7.68
C PRO A 187 -13.38 -3.24 7.64
N PRO A 188 -12.34 -2.49 7.23
CA PRO A 188 -11.04 -3.06 6.89
C PRO A 188 -10.20 -3.48 8.10
N GLY A 189 -10.65 -3.19 9.33
CA GLY A 189 -9.89 -3.32 10.57
C GLY A 189 -9.11 -4.63 10.69
N PRO A 190 -9.71 -5.81 10.51
CA PRO A 190 -9.02 -7.08 10.69
C PRO A 190 -7.77 -7.21 9.82
N ARG A 191 -7.88 -6.83 8.54
CA ARG A 191 -6.76 -6.89 7.60
C ARG A 191 -5.68 -5.84 7.91
N LEU A 192 -6.09 -4.68 8.44
CA LEU A 192 -5.16 -3.62 8.86
C LEU A 192 -4.34 -4.01 10.11
N GLU A 193 -4.93 -4.72 11.07
CA GLU A 193 -4.19 -5.28 12.21
C GLU A 193 -3.23 -6.39 11.76
N LEU A 194 -3.62 -7.25 10.80
CA LEU A 194 -2.69 -8.22 10.23
C LEU A 194 -1.48 -7.53 9.57
N ASN A 195 -1.71 -6.53 8.72
CA ASN A 195 -0.61 -5.78 8.10
C ASN A 195 0.30 -5.12 9.16
N LYS A 196 -0.26 -4.71 10.32
CA LYS A 196 0.50 -4.09 11.42
C LYS A 196 1.40 -5.10 12.11
N ALA A 197 0.89 -6.31 12.34
CA ALA A 197 1.66 -7.40 12.91
C ALA A 197 2.80 -7.84 11.98
N LEU A 198 2.56 -7.92 10.68
CA LEU A 198 3.60 -8.23 9.68
C LEU A 198 4.75 -7.20 9.72
N GLU A 199 4.42 -5.91 9.73
CA GLU A 199 5.40 -4.83 9.84
C GLU A 199 6.16 -4.88 11.18
N LYS A 200 5.45 -5.06 12.30
CA LYS A 200 6.03 -5.17 13.65
C LYS A 200 7.10 -6.26 13.74
N HIS A 201 6.89 -7.39 13.07
CA HIS A 201 7.82 -8.52 13.08
C HIS A 201 8.85 -8.49 11.94
N GLY A 202 8.80 -7.49 11.05
CA GLY A 202 9.78 -7.38 9.97
C GLY A 202 9.62 -8.44 8.87
N VAL A 203 8.41 -8.96 8.66
CA VAL A 203 8.14 -10.11 7.79
C VAL A 203 7.11 -9.80 6.70
N VAL A 204 7.14 -10.58 5.62
CA VAL A 204 6.11 -10.61 4.57
C VAL A 204 5.41 -11.97 4.54
N PRO A 205 4.11 -12.02 4.21
CA PRO A 205 3.36 -13.28 4.21
C PRO A 205 3.63 -14.06 2.91
N VAL A 206 3.93 -15.35 3.00
CA VAL A 206 3.96 -16.25 1.83
C VAL A 206 2.67 -17.06 1.71
N GLU A 207 1.97 -17.28 2.82
CA GLU A 207 0.62 -17.83 2.85
C GLU A 207 -0.18 -17.15 3.96
N ILE A 208 -1.42 -16.78 3.67
CA ILE A 208 -2.40 -16.29 4.65
C ILE A 208 -3.60 -17.22 4.59
N ARG A 209 -3.94 -17.87 5.70
CA ARG A 209 -5.24 -18.50 5.90
C ARG A 209 -6.08 -17.61 6.78
N ARG A 210 -7.31 -17.34 6.35
CA ARG A 210 -8.29 -16.55 7.06
C ARG A 210 -9.55 -17.37 7.27
N THR A 211 -10.01 -17.46 8.51
CA THR A 211 -11.29 -18.08 8.86
C THR A 211 -12.19 -17.07 9.57
N VAL A 212 -13.48 -17.05 9.21
CA VAL A 212 -14.51 -16.20 9.85
C VAL A 212 -15.61 -17.09 10.40
N ASP A 213 -15.58 -17.30 11.71
CA ASP A 213 -16.30 -18.38 12.40
C ASP A 213 -17.82 -18.28 12.21
N SER A 214 -18.40 -17.07 12.26
CA SER A 214 -19.84 -16.85 12.09
C SER A 214 -20.39 -17.29 10.73
N SER A 215 -19.52 -17.34 9.72
CA SER A 215 -19.87 -17.73 8.34
C SER A 215 -19.32 -19.09 7.93
N GLY A 216 -18.42 -19.67 8.74
CA GLY A 216 -17.59 -20.81 8.33
C GLY A 216 -16.65 -20.53 7.16
N SER A 217 -16.56 -19.27 6.67
CA SER A 217 -15.81 -18.96 5.46
C SER A 217 -14.32 -19.04 5.71
N THR A 218 -13.64 -19.79 4.86
CA THR A 218 -12.18 -19.89 4.85
C THR A 218 -11.65 -19.41 3.51
N LEU A 219 -10.63 -18.55 3.55
CA LEU A 219 -9.85 -18.16 2.38
C LEU A 219 -8.39 -18.46 2.63
N ARG A 220 -7.70 -18.86 1.57
CA ARG A 220 -6.25 -19.00 1.53
C ARG A 220 -5.69 -18.08 0.45
N ALA A 221 -4.70 -17.27 0.80
CA ALA A 221 -3.94 -16.48 -0.15
C ALA A 221 -2.49 -16.95 -0.16
N VAL A 222 -1.91 -17.15 -1.32
CA VAL A 222 -0.49 -17.52 -1.50
C VAL A 222 0.20 -16.38 -2.23
N HIS A 223 1.39 -16.01 -1.76
CA HIS A 223 2.16 -14.91 -2.31
C HIS A 223 3.55 -15.36 -2.77
N LEU A 224 3.92 -15.02 -3.99
CA LEU A 224 5.27 -15.22 -4.52
C LEU A 224 5.97 -13.87 -4.71
N PHE A 225 7.00 -13.62 -3.90
CA PHE A 225 7.79 -12.40 -3.95
C PHE A 225 9.00 -12.56 -4.88
N THR A 226 9.22 -11.59 -5.76
CA THR A 226 10.42 -11.48 -6.60
C THR A 226 10.97 -10.06 -6.54
N TRP A 227 12.21 -9.90 -6.06
CA TRP A 227 12.84 -8.60 -5.80
C TRP A 227 13.45 -7.91 -7.03
N ARG A 228 12.84 -8.11 -8.19
CA ARG A 228 13.23 -7.52 -9.48
C ARG A 228 12.08 -7.59 -10.47
N LEU A 229 12.00 -6.62 -11.38
CA LEU A 229 11.06 -6.67 -12.50
C LEU A 229 11.69 -7.36 -13.71
N SER A 230 10.95 -8.30 -14.29
CA SER A 230 11.31 -8.95 -15.55
C SER A 230 11.15 -8.00 -16.75
N ARG A 231 11.58 -8.44 -17.94
CA ARG A 231 11.34 -7.69 -19.18
C ARG A 231 9.85 -7.60 -19.50
N GLU A 232 9.09 -8.65 -19.19
CA GLU A 232 7.64 -8.68 -19.40
C GLU A 232 6.94 -7.69 -18.46
N ASP A 233 7.35 -7.63 -17.19
CA ASP A 233 6.86 -6.65 -16.22
C ASP A 233 7.05 -5.22 -16.72
N ARG A 234 8.25 -4.90 -17.22
CA ARG A 234 8.54 -3.58 -17.79
C ARG A 234 7.65 -3.27 -18.99
N ALA A 235 7.39 -4.24 -19.86
CA ALA A 235 6.47 -4.07 -20.98
C ALA A 235 5.03 -3.81 -20.52
N ARG A 236 4.55 -4.53 -19.51
CA ARG A 236 3.24 -4.29 -18.87
C ARG A 236 3.15 -2.88 -18.28
N LEU A 237 4.21 -2.41 -17.61
CA LEU A 237 4.26 -1.04 -17.07
C LEU A 237 4.20 0.03 -18.17
N GLU A 238 4.93 -0.14 -19.27
CA GLU A 238 4.85 0.78 -20.43
C GLU A 238 3.45 0.82 -21.05
N GLU A 239 2.77 -0.34 -21.12
CA GLU A 239 1.39 -0.41 -21.58
C GLU A 239 0.42 0.34 -20.66
N VAL A 240 0.50 0.12 -19.35
CA VAL A 240 -0.32 0.85 -18.39
C VAL A 240 -0.06 2.35 -18.44
N ARG A 241 1.20 2.79 -18.64
CA ARG A 241 1.52 4.21 -18.84
C ARG A 241 0.82 4.80 -20.06
N ARG A 242 0.70 4.05 -21.16
CA ARG A 242 -0.10 4.46 -22.32
C ARG A 242 -1.59 4.55 -21.98
N HIS A 243 -2.15 3.57 -21.28
CA HIS A 243 -3.56 3.59 -20.86
C HIS A 243 -3.88 4.78 -19.95
N LEU A 244 -2.99 5.10 -19.00
CA LEU A 244 -3.13 6.28 -18.13
C LEU A 244 -3.27 7.60 -18.92
N ALA A 245 -2.63 7.69 -20.09
CA ALA A 245 -2.70 8.86 -20.96
C ALA A 245 -3.90 8.85 -21.91
N THR A 246 -4.43 7.68 -22.28
CA THR A 246 -5.38 7.52 -23.39
C THR A 246 -6.80 7.16 -22.97
N PHE A 247 -6.99 6.48 -21.84
CA PHE A 247 -8.31 6.06 -21.37
C PHE A 247 -9.19 7.25 -20.98
N GLU A 248 -10.48 7.14 -21.29
CA GLU A 248 -11.48 8.16 -20.96
C GLU A 248 -11.57 8.31 -19.44
N LYS A 249 -11.34 9.52 -18.93
CA LYS A 249 -11.56 9.82 -17.51
C LYS A 249 -13.05 9.97 -17.24
N VAL A 250 -13.58 9.16 -16.32
CA VAL A 250 -14.98 9.21 -15.87
C VAL A 250 -15.07 9.41 -14.35
N ASP A 251 -16.22 9.93 -13.89
CA ASP A 251 -16.50 10.07 -12.46
C ASP A 251 -16.57 8.72 -11.74
N ASN A 252 -16.21 8.69 -10.44
CA ASN A 252 -16.17 7.45 -9.67
C ASN A 252 -17.52 6.70 -9.68
N ALA A 253 -18.64 7.41 -9.59
CA ALA A 253 -19.97 6.79 -9.60
C ALA A 253 -20.28 6.10 -10.93
N LYS A 254 -19.93 6.74 -12.06
CA LYS A 254 -20.10 6.17 -13.40
C LYS A 254 -19.18 4.97 -13.61
N PHE A 255 -17.95 5.04 -13.10
CA PHE A 255 -16.99 3.93 -13.15
C PHE A 255 -17.51 2.70 -12.40
N ILE A 256 -17.99 2.88 -11.16
CA ILE A 256 -18.50 1.80 -10.32
C ILE A 256 -19.78 1.18 -10.90
N ALA A 257 -20.74 2.00 -11.32
CA ALA A 257 -22.01 1.51 -11.86
C ALA A 257 -21.81 0.58 -13.08
N GLN A 258 -20.89 0.95 -13.99
CA GLN A 258 -20.59 0.16 -15.19
C GLN A 258 -19.96 -1.19 -14.87
N ARG A 259 -19.16 -1.27 -13.80
CA ARG A 259 -18.56 -2.53 -13.35
C ARG A 259 -19.61 -3.48 -12.77
N PHE A 260 -20.58 -2.96 -12.01
CA PHE A 260 -21.70 -3.77 -11.53
C PHE A 260 -22.58 -4.29 -12.67
N GLU A 261 -22.84 -3.47 -13.70
CA GLU A 261 -23.58 -3.89 -14.89
C GLU A 261 -22.84 -5.01 -15.65
N SER A 262 -21.51 -4.93 -15.80
CA SER A 262 -20.74 -5.96 -16.49
C SER A 262 -20.63 -7.28 -15.69
N GLU A 263 -20.58 -7.21 -14.36
CA GLU A 263 -20.62 -8.38 -13.47
C GLU A 263 -22.00 -9.07 -13.50
N LEU A 264 -23.10 -8.31 -13.49
CA LEU A 264 -24.47 -8.84 -13.60
C LEU A 264 -24.73 -9.57 -14.92
N VAL A 265 -24.23 -9.04 -16.03
CA VAL A 265 -24.39 -9.66 -17.36
C VAL A 265 -23.64 -11.00 -17.43
N ARG A 266 -22.49 -11.13 -16.76
CA ARG A 266 -21.71 -12.39 -16.72
C ARG A 266 -22.35 -13.44 -15.81
N GLY A 267 -22.89 -13.05 -14.67
CA GLY A 267 -23.56 -13.97 -13.74
C GLY A 267 -24.90 -14.54 -14.25
N GLN A 268 -25.42 -14.07 -15.39
CA GLN A 268 -26.61 -14.64 -16.05
C GLN A 268 -26.29 -15.53 -17.25
N SER A 269 -25.00 -15.69 -17.60
CA SER A 269 -24.54 -16.50 -18.72
C SER A 269 -23.91 -17.84 -18.31
N GLU A 270 -24.06 -18.26 -17.05
CA GLU A 270 -23.66 -19.58 -16.53
C GLU A 270 -24.87 -20.47 -16.23
#